data_AF-E4PNQ7-F1
#
_entry.id   AF-E4PNQ7-F1
#
_cell.length_a   1.000
_cell.length_b   1.000
_cell.length_c   1.000
_cell.angle_alpha   90.00
_cell.angle_beta   90.00
_cell.angle_gamma   90.00
#
_symmetry.space_group_name_H-M   'P 1'
#
loop_
_entity.id
_entity.type
_entity.pdbx_description
1 polymer ?
#
loop_
_entity_poly.entity_id
_entity_poly.type
_entity_poly.pdbx_seq_one_letter_code
_entity_poly.pdbx_strand_id
1 'polypeptide(L)' 'MMSAEDGLLLTGNGVLLLARGNLLPGASKVFALIPDVEARGLGDLSGNVSSVDFGEMVTLSLQAQRVISW' A
#
# COMPACT_ATOMS: atom_id res chain seq x y z
N MET A 1 9.25 -5.58 -13.10
CA MET A 1 7.87 -6.11 -13.17
C MET A 1 7.57 -6.73 -11.82
N MET A 2 6.43 -6.42 -11.22
CA MET A 2 6.06 -6.92 -9.90
C MET A 2 5.58 -8.38 -10.00
N SER A 3 6.09 -9.26 -9.14
CA SER A 3 5.63 -10.64 -9.05
C SER A 3 4.33 -10.74 -8.24
N ALA A 4 3.59 -11.84 -8.39
CA ALA A 4 2.36 -12.07 -7.64
C ALA A 4 2.58 -12.21 -6.12
N GLU A 5 3.82 -12.48 -5.68
CA GLU A 5 4.16 -12.60 -4.27
C GLU A 5 4.62 -11.29 -3.64
N ASP A 6 4.98 -10.31 -4.47
CA ASP A 6 5.47 -9.01 -4.00
C ASP A 6 4.33 -8.22 -3.33
N GLY A 7 4.67 -7.47 -2.30
CA GLY A 7 3.78 -6.49 -1.67
C GLY A 7 4.03 -5.08 -2.17
N LEU A 8 2.97 -4.33 -2.43
CA LEU A 8 3.05 -2.90 -2.72
C LEU A 8 2.52 -2.11 -1.51
N LEU A 9 3.38 -1.37 -0.84
CA LEU A 9 2.99 -0.44 0.23
C LEU A 9 2.93 0.99 -0.30
N LEU A 10 1.76 1.62 -0.18
CA LEU A 10 1.53 3.02 -0.53
C LEU A 10 1.77 3.92 0.71
N THR A 11 2.71 4.85 0.58
CA THR A 11 3.03 5.87 1.59
C THR A 11 3.12 7.25 0.94
N GLY A 12 3.14 8.30 1.74
CA GLY A 12 3.14 9.69 1.29
C GLY A 12 2.05 9.91 0.24
N ASN A 13 2.37 10.62 -0.84
CA ASN A 13 1.42 10.88 -1.93
C ASN A 13 1.08 9.61 -2.75
N GLY A 14 1.77 8.49 -2.54
CA GLY A 14 1.47 7.22 -3.19
C GLY A 14 0.05 6.72 -2.89
N VAL A 15 -0.52 7.05 -1.72
CA VAL A 15 -1.89 6.67 -1.37
C VAL A 15 -2.95 7.33 -2.26
N LEU A 16 -2.62 8.39 -3.01
CA LEU A 16 -3.55 9.00 -3.98
C LEU A 16 -3.91 8.04 -5.12
N LEU A 17 -3.15 6.97 -5.33
CA LEU A 17 -3.51 5.90 -6.26
C LEU A 17 -4.87 5.26 -5.91
N LEU A 18 -5.24 5.23 -4.63
CA LEU A 18 -6.47 4.64 -4.12
C LEU A 18 -7.71 5.36 -4.63
N ALA A 19 -7.62 6.67 -4.86
CA ALA A 19 -8.72 7.48 -5.41
C ALA A 19 -9.09 7.12 -6.85
N ARG A 20 -8.24 6.36 -7.58
CA ARG A 20 -8.51 5.96 -8.97
C ARG A 20 -9.40 4.71 -9.09
N GLY A 21 -9.67 3.99 -8.01
CA GLY A 21 -10.55 2.80 -7.98
C GLY A 21 -9.99 1.54 -8.67
N ASN A 22 -9.14 1.69 -9.69
CA ASN A 22 -8.45 0.59 -10.37
C ASN A 22 -6.98 0.56 -9.91
N LEU A 23 -6.67 -0.32 -8.97
CA LEU A 23 -5.30 -0.59 -8.56
C LEU A 23 -4.48 -1.21 -9.70
N LEU A 24 -3.15 -1.15 -9.55
CA LEU A 24 -2.19 -1.64 -10.55
C LEU A 24 -2.50 -3.09 -10.97
N PRO A 25 -2.69 -3.36 -12.28
CA PRO A 25 -2.87 -4.72 -12.78
C PRO A 25 -1.72 -5.63 -12.35
N GLY A 26 -2.03 -6.74 -11.71
CA GLY A 26 -1.04 -7.69 -11.18
C GLY A 26 -0.61 -7.45 -9.74
N ALA A 27 -1.09 -6.37 -9.10
CA ALA A 27 -0.88 -6.16 -7.67
C ALA A 27 -1.94 -6.89 -6.84
N SER A 28 -1.58 -8.09 -6.38
CA SER A 28 -2.41 -8.96 -5.53
C SER A 28 -2.41 -8.54 -4.05
N LYS A 29 -1.29 -7.98 -3.58
CA LYS A 29 -1.07 -7.57 -2.18
C LYS A 29 -0.76 -6.06 -2.15
N VAL A 30 -1.79 -5.24 -1.95
CA VAL A 30 -1.67 -3.79 -1.85
C VAL A 30 -1.97 -3.34 -0.42
N PHE A 31 -1.07 -2.56 0.14
CA PHE A 31 -1.16 -2.00 1.48
C PHE A 31 -1.17 -0.47 1.41
N ALA A 32 -1.86 0.19 2.33
CA ALA A 32 -1.87 1.63 2.44
C ALA A 32 -1.64 2.08 3.88
N LEU A 33 -0.70 3.00 4.07
CA LEU A 33 -0.37 3.52 5.40
C LEU A 33 -1.50 4.44 5.91
N ILE A 34 -2.14 4.05 7.01
CA ILE A 34 -3.33 4.72 7.58
C ILE A 34 -3.07 6.22 7.82
N PRO A 35 -2.00 6.64 8.51
CA PRO A 35 -1.70 8.06 8.70
C PRO A 35 -1.65 8.87 7.40
N ASP A 36 -1.17 8.28 6.29
CA ASP A 36 -1.09 8.96 5.00
C ASP A 36 -2.44 9.04 4.28
N VAL A 37 -3.26 7.99 4.40
CA VAL A 37 -4.64 7.95 3.89
C VAL A 37 -5.48 9.02 4.57
N GLU A 38 -5.40 9.10 5.90
CA GLU A 38 -6.09 10.10 6.72
C GLU A 38 -5.63 11.51 6.40
N ALA A 39 -4.31 11.74 6.29
CA ALA A 39 -3.74 13.04 5.95
C ALA A 39 -4.20 13.58 4.58
N ARG A 40 -4.65 12.69 3.69
CA ARG A 40 -5.17 13.05 2.35
C ARG A 40 -6.69 13.02 2.26
N GLY A 41 -7.39 12.73 3.37
CA GLY A 41 -8.85 12.73 3.43
C GLY A 41 -9.49 11.69 2.51
N LEU A 42 -8.82 10.55 2.27
CA LEU A 42 -9.29 9.53 1.34
C LEU A 42 -10.44 8.65 1.89
N GLY A 43 -10.77 8.78 3.18
CA GLY A 43 -11.88 8.07 3.82
C GLY A 43 -11.67 6.55 3.90
N ASP A 44 -12.77 5.80 4.01
CA ASP A 44 -12.73 4.33 4.00
C ASP A 44 -12.27 3.82 2.62
N LEU A 45 -11.20 3.04 2.64
CA LEU A 45 -10.65 2.44 1.43
C LEU A 45 -11.65 1.45 0.84
N SER A 46 -12.10 1.69 -0.39
CA SER A 46 -12.88 0.72 -1.15
C SER A 46 -11.96 -0.13 -2.03
N GLY A 47 -12.17 -1.45 -2.03
CA GLY A 47 -11.42 -2.39 -2.87
C GLY A 47 -10.47 -3.32 -2.11
N ASN A 48 -9.58 -3.99 -2.85
CA ASN A 48 -8.68 -5.02 -2.34
C ASN A 48 -7.38 -4.41 -1.78
N VAL A 49 -7.51 -3.52 -0.77
CA VAL A 49 -6.38 -2.85 -0.11
C VAL A 49 -6.44 -3.10 1.38
N SER A 50 -5.32 -3.52 1.96
CA SER A 50 -5.18 -3.66 3.40
C SER A 50 -4.59 -2.38 3.99
N SER A 51 -5.34 -1.74 4.89
CA SER A 51 -4.82 -0.64 5.70
C SER A 51 -3.76 -1.15 6.66
N VAL A 52 -2.65 -0.41 6.81
CA VAL A 52 -1.59 -0.74 7.77
C VAL A 52 -1.15 0.47 8.57
N ASP A 53 -0.72 0.25 9.81
CA ASP A 53 -0.02 1.26 10.61
C ASP A 53 1.51 1.20 10.44
N PHE A 54 2.24 2.03 11.19
CA PHE A 54 3.71 2.05 11.14
C PHE A 54 4.36 0.74 11.66
N GLY A 55 3.77 0.09 12.67
CA GLY A 55 4.28 -1.18 13.20
C GLY A 55 4.10 -2.33 12.19
N GLU A 56 2.97 -2.34 11.51
CA GLU A 56 2.68 -3.28 10.41
C GLU A 56 3.57 -3.00 9.20
N MET A 57 3.84 -1.73 8.85
CA MET A 57 4.83 -1.37 7.83
C MET A 57 6.22 -1.94 8.16
N VAL A 58 6.68 -1.81 9.41
CA VAL A 58 7.95 -2.41 9.84
C VAL A 58 7.89 -3.93 9.70
N THR A 59 6.79 -4.56 10.11
CA THR A 59 6.60 -6.02 9.98
C THR A 59 6.67 -6.48 8.52
N LEU A 60 6.02 -5.77 7.59
CA LEU A 60 6.09 -6.05 6.16
C LEU A 60 7.53 -5.95 5.64
N SER A 61 8.30 -4.95 6.10
CA SER A 61 9.69 -4.77 5.69
C SER A 61 10.60 -5.91 6.16
N LEU A 62 10.31 -6.52 7.31
CA LEU A 62 11.03 -7.68 7.84
C LEU A 62 10.68 -8.98 7.12
N GLN A 63 9.48 -9.08 6.53
CA GLN A 63 9.03 -10.23 5.76
C GLN A 63 9.52 -10.20 4.31
N ALA A 64 9.78 -9.01 3.76
CA ALA A 64 10.25 -8.85 2.40
C ALA A 64 11.73 -9.25 2.26
N GLN A 65 12.06 -10.05 1.24
CA GLN A 65 13.45 -10.37 0.92
C GLN A 65 14.26 -9.11 0.51
N ARG A 66 13.57 -8.12 -0.07
CA ARG A 66 14.15 -6.84 -0.49
C ARG A 66 13.07 -5.76 -0.48
N VAL A 67 13.44 -4.57 -0.03
CA VAL A 67 12.62 -3.36 -0.15
C VAL A 67 13.11 -2.52 -1.34
N ILE A 68 12.20 -2.09 -2.19
CA ILE A 68 12.43 -1.11 -3.25
C ILE A 68 11.60 0.13 -2.92
N SER A 69 12.25 1.29 -2.77
CA SER A 69 11.57 2.58 -2.58
C SER A 69 11.61 3.34 -3.91
N TRP A 70 10.45 3.84 -4.34
CA TRP A 70 10.26 4.63 -5.54
C TRP A 70 10.07 6.10 -5.21
#